data_AF-A0A8T4ZJY0-F1
#
_entry.id   AF-A0A8T4ZJY0-F1
#
_cell.length_a   1.000
_cell.length_b   1.000
_cell.length_c   1.000
_cell.angle_alpha   90.00
_cell.angle_beta   90.00
_cell.angle_gamma   90.00
#
_symmetry.space_group_name_H-M   'P 1'
#
loop_
_entity.id
_entity.type
_entity.pdbx_description
1 polymer ?
#
loop_
_entity_poly.entity_id
_entity_poly.type
_entity_poly.pdbx_seq_one_letter_code
_entity_poly.pdbx_strand_id
1 'polypeptide(L)'
;MSSEKKNTVLLGLAFLVFLVLSSVENTVFFQVLSDVLLNPFLAIPMLFIHDLLVVSIIILGMTFYVNLVLHFFKENKYELTVIEHPRVFATVFTVVILLLSILRGSNLIYGGVSVEALPVILFVSAPIGIVEGYGIYLAIRKTLSRSMSMRELCYIYGIFLVAAVMEVVFINVLLAVTTK
;
A
#
# COMPACT_ATOMS: atom_id res chain seq x y z
N MET A 1 -3.87 -33.69 -5.40
CA MET A 1 -3.52 -32.27 -5.63
C MET A 1 -2.03 -32.12 -5.40
N SER A 2 -1.25 -31.58 -6.35
CA SER A 2 0.21 -31.40 -6.15
C SER A 2 0.47 -30.43 -4.99
N SER A 3 1.60 -30.57 -4.29
CA SER A 3 1.92 -29.71 -3.12
C SER A 3 1.92 -28.22 -3.49
N GLU A 4 2.31 -27.89 -4.73
CA GLU A 4 2.30 -26.52 -5.27
C GLU A 4 0.89 -25.93 -5.40
N LYS A 5 -0.10 -26.74 -5.83
CA LYS A 5 -1.50 -26.30 -5.90
C LYS A 5 -2.08 -26.08 -4.51
N LYS A 6 -1.71 -26.92 -3.53
CA LYS A 6 -2.11 -26.74 -2.12
C LYS A 6 -1.52 -25.45 -1.52
N ASN A 7 -0.26 -25.14 -1.83
CA ASN A 7 0.38 -23.89 -1.40
C ASN A 7 -0.28 -22.66 -2.02
N THR A 8 -0.67 -22.72 -3.29
CA THR A 8 -1.39 -21.62 -3.97
C THR A 8 -2.75 -21.36 -3.30
N VAL A 9 -3.48 -22.42 -2.96
CA VAL A 9 -4.75 -22.31 -2.22
C VAL A 9 -4.54 -21.71 -0.82
N LEU A 10 -3.47 -22.12 -0.12
CA LEU A 10 -3.14 -21.58 1.20
C LEU A 10 -2.78 -20.09 1.14
N LEU A 11 -2.02 -19.66 0.12
CA LEU A 11 -1.70 -18.25 -0.15
C LEU A 11 -2.96 -17.43 -0.40
N GLY A 12 -3.90 -17.96 -1.19
CA GLY A 12 -5.19 -17.31 -1.42
C GLY A 12 -6.03 -17.17 -0.15
N LEU A 13 -6.03 -18.20 0.71
CA LEU A 13 -6.72 -18.15 2.00
C LEU A 13 -6.07 -17.13 2.95
N ALA A 14 -4.73 -17.12 3.03
CA ALA A 14 -3.99 -16.10 3.78
C ALA A 14 -4.33 -14.70 3.27
N PHE A 15 -4.37 -14.51 1.94
CA PHE A 15 -4.73 -13.24 1.32
C PHE A 15 -6.12 -12.78 1.73
N LEU A 16 -7.12 -13.66 1.73
CA LEU A 16 -8.47 -13.34 2.21
C LEU A 16 -8.50 -12.95 3.68
N VAL A 17 -7.76 -13.66 4.55
CA VAL A 17 -7.67 -13.33 5.98
C VAL A 17 -7.06 -11.94 6.18
N PHE A 18 -5.95 -11.64 5.48
CA PHE A 18 -5.33 -10.32 5.55
C PHE A 18 -6.23 -9.21 4.99
N LEU A 19 -7.02 -9.48 3.94
CA LEU A 19 -8.01 -8.54 3.42
C LEU A 19 -9.10 -8.21 4.45
N VAL A 20 -9.65 -9.23 5.11
CA VAL A 20 -10.65 -9.02 6.16
C VAL A 20 -10.05 -8.26 7.33
N LEU A 21 -8.84 -8.63 7.76
CA LEU A 21 -8.13 -7.94 8.84
C LEU A 21 -7.88 -6.48 8.50
N SER A 22 -7.42 -6.20 7.28
CA SER A 22 -7.23 -4.83 6.81
C SER A 22 -8.53 -4.06 6.73
N SER A 23 -9.66 -4.67 6.34
CA SER A 23 -10.96 -3.98 6.38
C SER A 23 -11.36 -3.55 7.79
N VAL A 24 -11.09 -4.39 8.80
CA VAL A 24 -11.37 -4.08 10.21
C VAL A 24 -10.43 -2.99 10.71
N GLU A 25 -9.12 -3.19 10.55
CA GLU A 25 -8.10 -2.22 10.95
C GLU A 25 -8.35 -0.86 10.34
N ASN A 26 -8.65 -0.82 9.04
CA ASN A 26 -8.96 0.38 8.31
C ASN A 26 -10.18 1.13 8.88
N THR A 27 -11.20 0.41 9.34
CA THR A 27 -12.38 1.05 9.96
C THR A 27 -12.01 1.67 11.31
N VAL A 28 -11.24 0.94 12.13
CA VAL A 28 -10.76 1.41 13.43
C VAL A 28 -9.80 2.60 13.24
N PHE A 29 -8.91 2.52 12.26
CA PHE A 29 -7.94 3.55 11.94
C PHE A 29 -8.61 4.90 11.72
N PHE A 30 -9.64 4.94 10.87
CA PHE A 30 -10.36 6.19 10.59
C PHE A 30 -11.20 6.72 11.74
N GLN A 31 -11.65 5.86 12.66
CA GLN A 31 -12.39 6.31 13.85
C GLN A 31 -11.48 7.00 14.87
N VAL A 32 -10.22 6.57 14.98
CA VAL A 32 -9.28 7.03 16.02
C VAL A 32 -8.24 8.01 15.47
N LEU A 33 -8.18 8.19 14.14
CA LEU A 33 -7.17 9.00 13.44
C LEU A 33 -7.06 10.42 14.02
N SER A 34 -8.18 11.12 14.19
CA SER A 34 -8.19 12.52 14.67
C SER A 34 -7.60 12.65 16.08
N ASP A 35 -7.87 11.68 16.96
CA ASP A 35 -7.40 11.71 18.35
C ASP A 35 -5.92 11.32 18.46
N VAL A 36 -5.47 10.40 17.60
CA VAL A 36 -4.09 9.91 17.58
C VAL A 36 -3.14 10.89 16.90
N LEU A 37 -3.59 11.63 15.89
CA LEU A 37 -2.78 12.67 15.24
C LEU A 37 -2.36 13.79 16.20
N LEU A 38 -3.06 13.98 17.33
CA LEU A 38 -2.66 14.90 18.40
C LEU A 38 -1.45 14.41 19.22
N ASN A 39 -1.12 13.11 19.14
CA ASN A 39 -0.02 12.49 19.86
C ASN A 39 0.99 11.88 18.87
N PRO A 40 2.07 12.61 18.51
CA PRO A 40 3.03 12.15 17.50
C PRO A 40 3.63 10.77 17.79
N PHE A 41 3.86 10.45 19.06
CA PHE A 41 4.40 9.16 19.50
C PHE A 41 3.45 7.97 19.23
N LEU A 42 2.14 8.20 19.20
CA LEU A 42 1.14 7.18 18.87
C LEU A 42 0.81 7.18 17.37
N ALA A 43 0.87 8.35 16.72
CA ALA A 43 0.60 8.49 15.30
C ALA A 43 1.59 7.72 14.41
N ILE A 44 2.90 7.81 14.71
CA ILE A 44 3.93 7.14 13.92
C ILE A 44 3.71 5.61 13.87
N PRO A 45 3.63 4.88 15.00
CA PRO A 45 3.45 3.43 14.96
C PRO A 45 2.09 3.03 14.37
N MET A 46 1.04 3.84 14.55
CA MET A 46 -0.27 3.57 13.99
C MET A 46 -0.26 3.65 12.45
N LEU A 47 0.26 4.75 11.89
CA LEU A 47 0.43 4.92 10.44
C LEU A 47 1.33 3.84 9.86
N PHE A 48 2.45 3.56 10.54
CA PHE A 48 3.36 2.51 10.11
C PHE A 48 2.70 1.12 10.06
N ILE A 49 1.87 0.75 11.04
CA ILE A 49 1.15 -0.53 11.04
C ILE A 49 0.13 -0.58 9.90
N HIS A 50 -0.61 0.52 9.68
CA HIS A 50 -1.58 0.63 8.59
C HIS A 50 -0.89 0.39 7.24
N ASP A 51 0.18 1.12 6.96
CA ASP A 51 0.95 0.99 5.73
C ASP A 51 1.59 -0.38 5.57
N LEU A 52 2.10 -0.95 6.66
CA LEU A 52 2.71 -2.27 6.66
C LEU A 52 1.68 -3.35 6.32
N LEU A 53 0.44 -3.22 6.77
CA LEU A 53 -0.65 -4.12 6.37
C LEU A 53 -0.96 -3.97 4.88
N VAL A 54 -1.07 -2.73 4.38
CA VAL A 54 -1.36 -2.46 2.97
C VAL A 54 -0.29 -3.06 2.06
N VAL A 55 1.00 -2.80 2.33
CA VAL A 55 2.09 -3.36 1.50
C VAL A 55 2.18 -4.88 1.63
N SER A 56 1.90 -5.44 2.82
CA SER A 56 1.87 -6.90 3.01
C SER A 56 0.80 -7.56 2.15
N ILE A 57 -0.38 -6.95 2.05
CA ILE A 57 -1.47 -7.41 1.18
C ILE A 57 -1.05 -7.32 -0.29
N ILE A 58 -0.38 -6.26 -0.70
CA ILE A 58 0.14 -6.11 -2.06
C ILE A 58 1.12 -7.24 -2.37
N ILE A 59 2.13 -7.47 -1.53
CA ILE A 59 3.13 -8.53 -1.73
C ILE A 59 2.45 -9.90 -1.77
N LEU A 60 1.53 -10.17 -0.84
CA LEU A 60 0.82 -11.45 -0.77
C LEU A 60 -0.08 -11.67 -2.00
N GLY A 61 -0.79 -10.63 -2.44
CA GLY A 61 -1.64 -10.65 -3.63
C GLY A 61 -0.85 -10.87 -4.91
N MET A 62 0.28 -10.17 -5.09
CA MET A 62 1.16 -10.37 -6.24
C MET A 62 1.82 -11.75 -6.23
N THR A 63 2.18 -12.27 -5.05
CA THR A 63 2.72 -13.63 -4.90
C THR A 63 1.68 -14.68 -5.24
N PHE A 64 0.43 -14.49 -4.78
CA PHE A 64 -0.69 -15.34 -5.13
C PHE A 64 -0.95 -15.32 -6.64
N TYR A 65 -0.98 -14.13 -7.26
CA TYR A 65 -1.14 -13.97 -8.70
C TYR A 65 -0.09 -14.75 -9.49
N VAL A 66 1.20 -14.56 -9.17
CA VAL A 66 2.31 -15.25 -9.86
C VAL A 66 2.16 -16.77 -9.76
N ASN A 67 1.84 -17.30 -8.58
CA ASN A 67 1.65 -18.74 -8.39
C ASN A 67 0.40 -19.27 -9.10
N LEU A 68 -0.69 -18.49 -9.10
CA LEU A 68 -1.91 -18.84 -9.81
C LEU A 68 -1.65 -18.94 -11.32
N VAL A 69 -1.01 -17.94 -11.92
CA VAL A 69 -0.67 -17.94 -13.35
C VAL A 69 0.26 -19.10 -13.70
N LEU A 70 1.35 -19.30 -12.94
CA LEU A 70 2.36 -20.32 -13.25
C LEU A 70 1.89 -21.77 -13.05
N HIS A 71 0.99 -22.03 -12.11
CA HIS A 71 0.56 -23.39 -11.77
C HIS A 71 -0.82 -23.77 -12.29
N PHE A 72 -1.69 -22.81 -12.60
CA PHE A 72 -3.05 -23.06 -13.11
C PHE A 72 -3.25 -22.64 -14.57
N PHE A 73 -2.56 -21.61 -15.06
CA PHE A 73 -2.81 -21.01 -16.38
C PHE A 73 -1.60 -21.07 -17.34
N LYS A 74 -0.82 -22.16 -17.28
CA LYS A 74 0.44 -22.36 -18.04
C LYS A 74 0.39 -22.08 -19.55
N GLU A 75 -0.78 -22.03 -20.18
CA GLU A 75 -0.94 -21.95 -21.63
C GLU A 75 -1.43 -20.57 -22.16
N ASN A 76 -1.79 -19.63 -21.29
CA ASN A 76 -2.31 -18.32 -21.70
C ASN A 76 -1.21 -17.26 -21.84
N LYS A 77 -0.92 -16.85 -23.09
CA LYS A 77 0.08 -15.82 -23.42
C LYS A 77 -0.13 -14.48 -22.69
N TYR A 78 -1.38 -14.10 -22.43
CA TYR A 78 -1.74 -12.81 -21.82
C TYR A 78 -1.42 -12.73 -20.32
N GLU A 79 -1.59 -13.82 -19.59
CA GLU A 79 -1.36 -13.84 -18.13
C GLU A 79 0.14 -13.82 -17.81
N LEU A 80 0.95 -14.40 -18.70
CA LEU A 80 2.41 -14.36 -18.62
C LEU A 80 2.98 -12.96 -18.90
N THR A 81 2.29 -12.15 -19.71
CA THR A 81 2.75 -10.78 -20.05
C THR A 81 2.96 -9.91 -18.81
N VAL A 82 2.15 -10.12 -17.76
CA VAL A 82 2.30 -9.42 -16.46
C VAL A 82 3.62 -9.78 -15.77
N ILE A 83 3.99 -11.05 -15.85
CA ILE A 83 5.22 -11.59 -15.25
C ILE A 83 6.45 -11.19 -16.09
N GLU A 84 6.29 -11.09 -17.42
CA GLU A 84 7.37 -10.70 -18.35
C GLU A 84 7.72 -9.21 -18.28
N HIS A 85 6.76 -8.35 -17.94
CA HIS A 85 6.96 -6.89 -17.87
C HIS A 85 6.70 -6.28 -16.48
N PRO A 86 7.37 -6.77 -15.41
CA PRO A 86 7.05 -6.40 -14.02
C PRO A 86 7.25 -4.91 -13.73
N ARG A 87 8.12 -4.23 -14.49
CA ARG A 87 8.37 -2.78 -14.34
C ARG A 87 7.16 -1.94 -14.75
N VAL A 88 6.56 -2.24 -15.90
CA VAL A 88 5.43 -1.46 -16.44
C VAL A 88 4.21 -1.65 -15.54
N PHE A 89 3.92 -2.90 -15.15
CA PHE A 89 2.83 -3.21 -14.25
C PHE A 89 3.00 -2.55 -12.89
N ALA A 90 4.20 -2.63 -12.30
CA ALA A 90 4.47 -1.95 -11.03
C ALA A 90 4.22 -0.44 -11.13
N THR A 91 4.67 0.22 -12.20
CA THR A 91 4.43 1.65 -12.39
C THR A 91 2.94 1.97 -12.50
N VAL A 92 2.19 1.25 -13.34
CA VAL A 92 0.75 1.49 -13.52
C VAL A 92 -0.01 1.24 -12.22
N PHE A 93 0.25 0.13 -11.53
CA PHE A 93 -0.41 -0.18 -10.25
C PHE A 93 -0.07 0.84 -9.18
N THR A 94 1.17 1.28 -9.06
CA THR A 94 1.55 2.34 -8.11
C THR A 94 0.76 3.62 -8.38
N VAL A 95 0.66 4.04 -9.65
CA VAL A 95 -0.13 5.23 -10.01
C VAL A 95 -1.59 5.05 -9.63
N VAL A 96 -2.19 3.90 -9.92
CA VAL A 96 -3.59 3.61 -9.54
C VAL A 96 -3.77 3.63 -8.02
N ILE A 97 -2.87 2.99 -7.26
CA ILE A 97 -2.96 2.95 -5.80
C ILE A 97 -2.85 4.35 -5.21
N LEU A 98 -1.87 5.15 -5.65
CA LEU A 98 -1.71 6.53 -5.18
C LEU A 98 -2.94 7.39 -5.48
N LEU A 99 -3.50 7.28 -6.69
CA LEU A 99 -4.72 8.00 -7.06
C LEU A 99 -5.92 7.60 -6.20
N LEU A 100 -6.10 6.30 -5.94
CA LEU A 100 -7.17 5.81 -5.08
C LEU A 100 -7.00 6.24 -3.63
N SER A 101 -5.78 6.24 -3.09
CA SER A 101 -5.49 6.72 -1.74
C SER A 101 -5.85 8.20 -1.58
N ILE A 102 -5.48 9.04 -2.54
CA ILE A 102 -5.81 10.48 -2.53
C ILE A 102 -7.32 10.69 -2.63
N LEU A 103 -7.99 10.01 -3.57
CA LEU A 103 -9.43 10.13 -3.77
C LEU A 103 -10.20 9.74 -2.51
N ARG A 104 -9.72 8.70 -1.82
CA ARG A 104 -10.29 8.23 -0.57
C ARG A 104 -10.12 9.24 0.57
N GLY A 105 -8.93 9.82 0.73
CA GLY A 105 -8.69 10.88 1.72
C GLY A 105 -9.57 12.10 1.47
N SER A 106 -9.74 12.50 0.20
CA SER A 106 -10.62 13.62 -0.19
C SER A 106 -12.09 13.36 0.17
N ASN A 107 -12.62 12.17 -0.16
CA ASN A 107 -14.01 11.82 0.12
C ASN A 107 -14.31 11.78 1.63
N LEU A 108 -13.32 11.37 2.44
CA LEU A 108 -13.46 11.32 3.89
C LEU A 108 -13.47 12.71 4.55
N ILE A 109 -12.59 13.61 4.11
CA ILE A 109 -12.44 14.95 4.71
C ILE A 109 -13.58 15.88 4.28
N TYR A 110 -14.02 15.80 3.02
CA TYR A 110 -14.99 16.76 2.44
C TYR A 110 -16.39 16.17 2.22
N GLY A 111 -16.63 14.90 2.54
CA GLY A 111 -17.94 14.24 2.34
C GLY A 111 -18.34 14.05 0.87
N GLY A 112 -17.40 14.26 -0.06
CA GLY A 112 -17.56 14.17 -1.50
C GLY A 112 -16.25 14.46 -2.23
N VAL A 113 -16.20 14.25 -3.56
CA VAL A 113 -15.03 14.59 -4.38
C VAL A 113 -15.01 16.10 -4.62
N SER A 114 -14.39 16.85 -3.71
CA SER A 114 -14.14 18.28 -3.91
C SER A 114 -13.00 18.48 -4.90
N VAL A 115 -13.35 18.75 -6.16
CA VAL A 115 -12.39 19.05 -7.25
C VAL A 115 -11.54 20.28 -6.93
N GLU A 116 -12.05 21.19 -6.10
CA GLU A 116 -11.35 22.41 -5.67
C GLU A 116 -10.28 22.15 -4.59
N ALA A 117 -10.52 21.19 -3.68
CA ALA A 117 -9.55 20.85 -2.62
C ALA A 117 -8.50 19.83 -3.07
N LEU A 118 -8.80 19.04 -4.11
CA LEU A 118 -7.93 18.00 -4.66
C LEU A 118 -6.50 18.47 -4.96
N PRO A 119 -6.26 19.62 -5.65
CA PRO A 119 -4.92 20.08 -5.97
C PRO A 119 -4.07 20.39 -4.74
N VAL A 120 -4.69 20.97 -3.70
CA VAL A 120 -4.02 21.31 -2.45
C VAL A 120 -3.66 20.05 -1.67
N ILE A 121 -4.59 19.10 -1.55
CA ILE A 121 -4.36 17.80 -0.91
C ILE A 121 -3.25 17.04 -1.64
N LEU A 122 -3.26 17.04 -2.98
CA LEU A 122 -2.21 16.43 -3.80
C LEU A 122 -0.85 17.08 -3.54
N PHE A 123 -0.80 18.41 -3.47
CA PHE A 123 0.46 19.11 -3.26
C PHE A 123 1.05 18.85 -1.87
N VAL A 124 0.18 18.82 -0.86
CA VAL A 124 0.50 18.54 0.56
C VAL A 124 0.92 17.08 0.75
N SER A 125 0.23 16.13 0.11
CA SER A 125 0.52 14.70 0.23
C SER A 125 1.59 14.20 -0.74
N ALA A 126 1.97 14.97 -1.77
CA ALA A 126 2.92 14.55 -2.80
C ALA A 126 4.27 14.06 -2.25
N PRO A 127 4.94 14.74 -1.30
CA PRO A 127 6.23 14.25 -0.78
C PRO A 127 6.12 12.88 -0.12
N ILE A 128 5.04 12.64 0.63
CA ILE A 128 4.78 11.37 1.33
C ILE A 128 4.39 10.30 0.30
N GLY A 129 3.45 10.62 -0.60
CA GLY A 129 3.00 9.73 -1.67
C GLY A 129 4.10 9.34 -2.65
N ILE A 130 5.14 10.16 -2.85
CA ILE A 130 6.33 9.77 -3.64
C ILE A 130 7.12 8.68 -2.91
N VAL A 131 7.33 8.81 -1.60
CA VAL A 131 8.09 7.85 -0.79
C VAL A 131 7.34 6.52 -0.70
N GLU A 132 6.05 6.56 -0.34
CA GLU A 132 5.18 5.38 -0.31
C GLU A 132 5.05 4.75 -1.69
N GLY A 133 4.81 5.57 -2.71
CA GLY A 133 4.69 5.14 -4.09
C GLY A 133 5.92 4.37 -4.56
N TYR A 134 7.12 4.85 -4.18
CA TYR A 134 8.36 4.12 -4.44
C TYR A 134 8.43 2.79 -3.70
N GLY A 135 8.00 2.74 -2.43
CA GLY A 135 7.88 1.50 -1.64
C GLY A 135 6.94 0.49 -2.29
N ILE A 136 5.74 0.93 -2.71
CA ILE A 136 4.75 0.12 -3.43
C ILE A 136 5.32 -0.39 -4.75
N TYR A 137 5.92 0.50 -5.53
CA TYR A 137 6.54 0.14 -6.82
C TYR A 137 7.59 -0.95 -6.62
N LEU A 138 8.45 -0.81 -5.61
CA LEU A 138 9.49 -1.77 -5.31
C LEU A 138 8.89 -3.11 -4.88
N ALA A 139 7.88 -3.09 -4.01
CA ALA A 139 7.16 -4.28 -3.55
C ALA A 139 6.56 -5.06 -4.72
N ILE A 140 5.80 -4.40 -5.59
CA ILE A 140 5.15 -5.02 -6.75
C ILE A 140 6.20 -5.56 -7.72
N ARG A 141 7.17 -4.72 -8.12
CA ARG A 141 8.19 -5.10 -9.10
C ARG A 141 8.98 -6.31 -8.65
N LYS A 142 9.48 -6.29 -7.41
CA LYS A 142 10.34 -7.36 -6.86
C LYS A 142 9.58 -8.66 -6.64
N THR A 143 8.29 -8.56 -6.27
CA THR A 143 7.42 -9.72 -6.12
C THR A 143 7.09 -10.35 -7.47
N LEU A 144 6.68 -9.54 -8.47
CA LEU A 144 6.41 -10.01 -9.83
C LEU A 144 7.64 -10.62 -10.50
N SER A 145 8.82 -10.02 -10.31
CA SER A 145 10.08 -10.56 -10.85
C SER A 145 10.62 -11.75 -10.04
N ARG A 146 9.91 -12.20 -8.99
CA ARG A 146 10.31 -13.29 -8.09
C ARG A 146 11.72 -13.13 -7.52
N SER A 147 12.18 -11.89 -7.34
CA SER A 147 13.51 -11.57 -6.83
C SER A 147 13.48 -11.12 -5.37
N MET A 148 12.32 -11.18 -4.73
CA MET A 148 12.09 -10.71 -3.37
C MET A 148 12.96 -11.48 -2.37
N SER A 149 13.86 -10.76 -1.68
CA SER A 149 14.67 -11.30 -0.59
C SER A 149 14.27 -10.71 0.76
N MET A 150 14.64 -11.35 1.87
CA MET A 150 14.39 -10.81 3.21
C MET A 150 15.00 -9.41 3.42
N ARG A 151 16.16 -9.14 2.79
CA ARG A 151 16.79 -7.80 2.84
C ARG A 151 15.95 -6.76 2.12
N GLU A 152 15.38 -7.12 0.98
CA GLU A 152 14.51 -6.23 0.21
C GLU A 152 13.18 -5.98 0.93
N LEU A 153 12.63 -7.00 1.60
CA LEU A 153 11.45 -6.84 2.44
C LEU A 153 11.70 -5.86 3.59
N CYS A 154 12.81 -6.02 4.31
CA CYS A 154 13.21 -5.07 5.36
C CYS A 154 13.42 -3.66 4.81
N TYR A 155 13.99 -3.54 3.61
CA TYR A 155 14.19 -2.24 2.96
C TYR A 155 12.86 -1.58 2.57
N ILE A 156 11.92 -2.35 2.02
CA ILE A 156 10.57 -1.87 1.70
C ILE A 156 9.86 -1.41 2.96
N TYR A 157 9.86 -2.21 4.02
CA TYR A 157 9.24 -1.81 5.30
C TYR A 157 9.94 -0.59 5.92
N GLY A 158 11.26 -0.47 5.76
CA GLY A 158 12.01 0.71 6.14
C GLY A 158 11.56 1.98 5.40
N ILE A 159 11.21 1.89 4.11
CA ILE A 159 10.66 3.02 3.34
C ILE A 159 9.33 3.48 3.94
N PHE A 160 8.44 2.56 4.29
CA PHE A 160 7.16 2.90 4.92
C PHE A 160 7.33 3.49 6.32
N LEU A 161 8.34 3.05 7.08
CA LEU A 161 8.67 3.69 8.35
C LEU A 161 9.10 5.16 8.16
N VAL A 162 9.93 5.42 7.15
CA VAL A 162 10.34 6.79 6.79
C VAL A 162 9.14 7.61 6.34
N ALA A 163 8.24 7.04 5.54
CA ALA A 163 7.00 7.68 5.11
C ALA A 163 6.13 8.08 6.31
N ALA A 164 5.88 7.16 7.25
CA ALA A 164 5.09 7.42 8.45
C ALA A 164 5.70 8.53 9.33
N VAL A 165 7.03 8.55 9.50
CA VAL A 165 7.70 9.65 10.21
C VAL A 165 7.55 10.98 9.47
N MET A 166 7.73 10.97 8.15
CA MET A 166 7.54 12.18 7.33
C MET A 166 6.11 12.71 7.42
N GLU A 167 5.12 11.83 7.36
CA GLU A 167 3.71 12.21 7.45
C GLU A 167 3.38 12.87 8.79
N VAL A 168 3.78 12.27 9.91
CA VAL A 168 3.53 12.85 11.23
C VAL A 168 4.25 14.19 11.41
N VAL A 169 5.50 14.31 10.95
CA VAL A 169 6.23 15.58 11.00
C VAL A 169 5.51 16.63 10.15
N PHE A 170 5.07 16.28 8.95
CA PHE A 170 4.40 17.19 8.04
C PHE A 170 3.06 17.69 8.60
N ILE A 171 2.24 16.80 9.15
CA ILE A 171 0.97 17.16 9.80
C ILE A 171 1.21 18.10 10.99
N ASN A 172 2.21 17.82 11.84
CA ASN A 172 2.54 18.69 12.97
C ASN A 172 3.02 20.07 12.54
N VAL A 173 3.83 20.16 11.49
CA VAL A 173 4.27 21.44 10.93
C VAL A 173 3.10 22.24 10.38
N LEU A 174 2.17 21.59 9.66
CA LEU A 174 0.96 22.23 9.14
C LEU A 174 0.08 22.78 10.27
N LEU A 175 -0.14 22.00 11.32
CA LEU A 175 -0.87 22.46 12.50
C LEU A 175 -0.17 23.66 13.15
N ALA A 176 1.16 23.63 13.30
CA ALA A 176 1.92 24.74 13.88
C ALA A 176 1.84 26.05 13.07
N VAL A 177 1.72 25.96 11.74
CA VAL A 177 1.58 27.13 10.85
C VAL A 177 0.13 27.64 10.82
N THR A 178 -0.86 26.75 10.93
CA THR A 178 -2.30 27.10 10.79
C THR A 178 -2.92 27.61 12.10
N THR A 179 -2.35 27.23 13.26
CA THR A 179 -2.84 27.67 14.58
C THR A 179 -2.21 28.99 15.05
N LYS A 180 -1.43 29.65 14.18
CA LYS A 180 -0.93 31.03 14.35
C LYS A 180 -1.78 31.99 13.54
#